data_AF-A0A1Y3X765-F1
#
_entry.id   AF-A0A1Y3X765-F1
#
_cell.length_a   1.000
_cell.length_b   1.000
_cell.length_c   1.000
_cell.angle_alpha   90.00
_cell.angle_beta   90.00
_cell.angle_gamma   90.00
#
_symmetry.space_group_name_H-M   'P 1'
#
loop_
_entity.id
_entity.type
_entity.pdbx_description
1 polymer ?
#
loop_
_entity_poly.entity_id
_entity_poly.type
_entity_poly.pdbx_seq_one_letter_code
_entity_poly.pdbx_strand_id
1 'polypeptide(L)'
;MEAYLNELSIRPFSNNKDAQDAFLLLGRCLQKMSELGVSNVRMTNEVMGKEILPRQTWNRILNNETVIDKDLKSVLIAKLCTLEPVDGLEDKYNVLDFSYNRMPCKGLGWASEAMENSIALGFKQEGVWDDKSYNVNINLLDEDGNEQSLTSECKHVTSSDGIENQRDFLLQKIHIPTNGKVLVKRSEKLFPHLRFAKQALNQLDKIRDSVIIQQIYWRLLDLERVAANSNLPILPEKFKYKTTPESEQRSRLPQLKILFADGETRTCSWHSRFTPGAGRIHFCPDEPKQTFYVGYIGEKIGD
;
A
#
# COMPACT_ATOMS: atom_id res chain seq x y z
N MET A 1 -3.66 9.80 5.84
CA MET A 1 -3.33 8.43 5.40
C MET A 1 -3.97 7.48 6.38
N GLU A 2 -4.52 6.36 5.93
CA GLU A 2 -5.08 5.34 6.83
C GLU A 2 -4.02 4.27 7.17
N ALA A 3 -4.02 3.79 8.41
CA ALA A 3 -3.34 2.58 8.85
C ALA A 3 -4.39 1.51 9.22
N TYR A 4 -3.96 0.30 9.55
CA TYR A 4 -4.87 -0.82 9.82
C TYR A 4 -4.50 -1.54 11.11
N LEU A 5 -5.49 -1.97 11.89
CA LEU A 5 -5.26 -2.73 13.11
C LEU A 5 -5.00 -4.20 12.75
N ASN A 6 -3.87 -4.76 13.18
CA ASN A 6 -3.60 -6.19 13.12
C ASN A 6 -4.48 -6.90 14.15
N GLU A 7 -5.62 -7.40 13.72
CA GLU A 7 -6.58 -8.10 14.56
C GLU A 7 -6.00 -9.39 15.16
N LEU A 8 -4.97 -10.00 14.55
CA LEU A 8 -4.31 -11.19 15.07
C LEU A 8 -3.40 -10.89 16.28
N SER A 9 -3.11 -9.61 16.54
CA SER A 9 -2.40 -9.17 17.74
C SER A 9 -3.29 -9.11 18.98
N ILE A 10 -4.61 -9.18 18.79
CA ILE A 10 -5.56 -9.14 19.89
C ILE A 10 -5.66 -10.53 20.51
N ARG A 11 -5.10 -10.66 21.72
CA ARG A 11 -5.24 -11.85 22.57
C ARG A 11 -5.56 -11.44 24.00
N PRO A 12 -6.23 -12.30 24.78
CA PRO A 12 -6.53 -11.99 26.18
C PRO A 12 -5.25 -11.73 26.99
N PHE A 13 -5.23 -10.62 27.72
CA PHE A 13 -4.21 -10.31 28.73
C PHE A 13 -4.52 -11.06 30.03
N SER A 14 -3.47 -11.35 30.81
CA SER A 14 -3.58 -12.14 32.04
C SER A 14 -4.29 -11.38 33.16
N ASN A 15 -4.16 -10.05 33.20
CA ASN A 15 -4.69 -9.21 34.27
C ASN A 15 -4.93 -7.76 33.79
N ASN A 16 -5.60 -6.96 34.63
CA ASN A 16 -5.92 -5.56 34.30
C ASN A 16 -4.67 -4.69 34.11
N LYS A 17 -3.57 -4.97 34.81
CA LYS A 17 -2.35 -4.17 34.73
C LYS A 17 -1.68 -4.32 33.36
N ASP A 18 -1.54 -5.56 32.89
CA ASP A 18 -1.00 -5.86 31.56
C ASP A 18 -1.87 -5.25 30.46
N ALA A 19 -3.21 -5.36 30.59
CA ALA A 19 -4.14 -4.73 29.66
C ALA A 19 -4.00 -3.20 29.66
N GLN A 20 -3.91 -2.59 30.86
CA GLN A 20 -3.75 -1.14 31.01
C GLN A 20 -2.48 -0.66 30.32
N ASP A 21 -1.34 -1.33 30.57
CA ASP A 21 -0.06 -0.97 29.97
C ASP A 21 -0.09 -1.11 28.44
N ALA A 22 -0.77 -2.15 27.93
CA ALA A 22 -0.93 -2.35 26.49
C ALA A 22 -1.81 -1.29 25.83
N PHE A 23 -2.91 -0.86 26.46
CA PHE A 23 -3.74 0.23 25.94
C PHE A 23 -3.06 1.59 26.04
N LEU A 24 -2.30 1.85 27.10
CA LEU A 24 -1.50 3.08 27.22
C LEU A 24 -0.46 3.16 26.09
N LEU A 25 0.22 2.05 25.79
CA LEU A 25 1.14 1.97 24.67
C LEU A 25 0.42 2.17 23.33
N LEU A 26 -0.74 1.53 23.12
CA LEU A 26 -1.56 1.74 21.93
C LEU A 26 -1.93 3.22 21.77
N GLY A 27 -2.35 3.89 22.84
CA GLY A 27 -2.66 5.33 22.83
C GLY A 27 -1.47 6.19 22.39
N ARG A 28 -0.27 5.91 22.92
CA ARG A 28 0.98 6.59 22.50
C ARG A 28 1.30 6.33 21.03
N CYS A 29 1.11 5.10 20.56
CA CYS A 29 1.27 4.75 19.15
C CYS A 29 0.31 5.56 18.26
N LEU A 30 -0.97 5.65 18.61
CA LEU A 30 -1.96 6.44 17.85
C LEU A 30 -1.63 7.94 17.80
N GLN A 31 -1.16 8.51 18.90
CA GLN A 31 -0.69 9.89 18.96
C GLN A 31 0.51 10.08 18.03
N LYS A 32 1.52 9.20 18.13
CA LYS A 32 2.73 9.26 17.31
C LYS A 32 2.45 9.12 15.81
N MET A 33 1.56 8.20 15.43
CA MET A 33 1.12 8.05 14.05
C MET A 33 0.41 9.32 13.54
N SER A 34 -0.33 10.01 14.40
CA SER A 34 -1.00 11.28 14.05
C SER A 34 0.00 12.40 13.77
N GLU A 35 1.09 12.50 14.54
CA GLU A 35 2.20 13.44 14.27
C GLU A 35 2.82 13.21 12.88
N LEU A 36 2.78 11.97 12.40
CA LEU A 36 3.34 11.54 11.11
C LEU A 36 2.28 11.44 10.00
N GLY A 37 1.12 12.07 10.16
CA GLY A 37 0.12 12.24 9.09
C GLY A 37 -0.83 11.04 8.88
N VAL A 38 -0.84 10.08 9.80
CA VAL A 38 -1.88 9.04 9.82
C VAL A 38 -3.14 9.60 10.49
N SER A 39 -4.25 9.59 9.76
CA SER A 39 -5.53 10.12 10.22
C SER A 39 -6.16 9.20 11.26
N ASN A 40 -6.37 7.94 10.86
CA ASN A 40 -7.03 6.90 11.66
C ASN A 40 -6.38 5.53 11.42
N VAL A 41 -6.73 4.58 12.30
CA VAL A 41 -6.43 3.16 12.16
C VAL A 41 -7.74 2.42 11.96
N ARG A 42 -7.89 1.74 10.82
CA ARG A 42 -9.09 0.98 10.47
C ARG A 42 -9.04 -0.42 11.06
N MET A 43 -10.15 -0.88 11.63
CA MET A 43 -10.29 -2.22 12.21
C MET A 43 -11.60 -2.86 11.77
N THR A 44 -11.62 -4.19 11.67
CA THR A 44 -12.84 -4.93 11.36
C THR A 44 -13.79 -4.97 12.56
N ASN A 45 -15.08 -5.10 12.31
CA ASN A 45 -16.11 -5.26 13.35
C ASN A 45 -15.91 -6.55 14.16
N GLU A 46 -15.23 -7.55 13.62
CA GLU A 46 -14.86 -8.77 14.35
C GLU A 46 -14.01 -8.47 15.59
N VAL A 47 -13.21 -7.39 15.57
CA VAL A 47 -12.42 -6.93 16.72
C VAL A 47 -13.31 -6.64 17.93
N MET A 48 -14.52 -6.15 17.70
CA MET A 48 -15.47 -5.80 18.78
C MET A 48 -15.86 -7.00 19.65
N GLY A 49 -15.84 -8.21 19.06
CA GLY A 49 -16.15 -9.48 19.71
C GLY A 49 -14.95 -10.17 20.36
N LYS A 50 -13.72 -9.73 20.09
CA LYS A 50 -12.51 -10.39 20.63
C LYS A 50 -12.36 -10.12 22.13
N GLU A 51 -12.02 -11.16 22.87
CA GLU A 51 -11.70 -11.07 24.30
C GLU A 51 -10.35 -10.38 24.51
N ILE A 52 -10.35 -9.34 25.35
CA ILE A 52 -9.16 -8.61 25.77
C ILE A 52 -8.73 -8.99 27.18
N LEU A 53 -9.70 -9.29 28.04
CA LEU A 53 -9.51 -9.95 29.32
C LEU A 53 -10.49 -11.13 29.39
N PRO A 54 -10.28 -12.12 30.28
CA PRO A 54 -11.23 -13.21 30.47
C PRO A 54 -12.66 -12.67 30.66
N ARG A 55 -13.57 -13.03 29.75
CA ARG A 55 -14.99 -12.58 29.73
C ARG A 55 -15.20 -11.07 29.55
N GLN A 56 -14.19 -10.33 29.09
CA GLN A 56 -14.33 -8.94 28.67
C GLN A 56 -13.86 -8.77 27.22
N THR A 57 -14.82 -8.51 26.35
CA THR A 57 -14.56 -8.18 24.94
C THR A 57 -14.05 -6.75 24.80
N TRP A 58 -13.57 -6.41 23.60
CA TRP A 58 -13.22 -5.04 23.21
C TRP A 58 -14.31 -4.02 23.59
N ASN A 59 -15.57 -4.28 23.22
CA ASN A 59 -16.68 -3.37 23.55
C ASN A 59 -16.86 -3.16 25.06
N ARG A 60 -16.58 -4.20 25.86
CA ARG A 60 -16.71 -4.12 27.31
C ARG A 60 -15.53 -3.38 27.92
N ILE A 61 -14.31 -3.61 27.44
CA ILE A 61 -13.11 -3.04 28.04
C ILE A 61 -12.99 -1.53 27.81
N LEU A 62 -13.54 -1.00 26.71
CA LEU A 62 -13.65 0.46 26.48
C LEU A 62 -14.44 1.21 27.57
N ASN A 63 -15.21 0.49 28.39
CA ASN A 63 -15.96 1.04 29.52
C ASN A 63 -15.38 0.61 30.88
N ASN A 64 -14.25 -0.09 30.91
CA ASN A 64 -13.59 -0.51 32.13
C ASN A 64 -12.58 0.56 32.58
N GLU A 65 -13.01 1.46 33.47
CA GLU A 65 -12.19 2.58 33.97
C GLU A 65 -10.93 2.14 34.75
N THR A 66 -10.85 0.86 35.16
CA THR A 66 -9.62 0.33 35.79
C THR A 66 -8.51 0.02 34.78
N VAL A 67 -8.85 -0.07 33.49
CA VAL A 67 -7.92 -0.37 32.38
C VAL A 67 -7.76 0.84 31.47
N ILE A 68 -8.85 1.53 31.15
CA ILE A 68 -8.89 2.63 30.18
C ILE A 68 -9.53 3.85 30.84
N ASP A 69 -8.73 4.88 31.09
CA ASP A 69 -9.25 6.16 31.59
C ASP A 69 -10.01 6.95 30.50
N LYS A 70 -10.64 8.06 30.89
CA LYS A 70 -11.50 8.85 30.01
C LYS A 70 -10.73 9.53 28.86
N ASP A 71 -9.49 9.92 29.08
CA ASP A 71 -8.67 10.60 28.07
C ASP A 71 -8.21 9.59 27.02
N LEU A 72 -7.69 8.44 27.47
CA LEU A 72 -7.31 7.34 26.61
C LEU A 72 -8.52 6.81 25.81
N LYS A 73 -9.67 6.64 26.47
CA LYS A 73 -10.92 6.26 25.78
C LYS A 73 -11.26 7.22 24.65
N SER A 74 -11.14 8.53 24.90
CA SER A 74 -11.42 9.56 23.90
C SER A 74 -10.47 9.47 22.70
N VAL A 75 -9.17 9.21 22.94
CA VAL A 75 -8.18 8.96 21.88
C VAL A 75 -8.54 7.72 21.07
N LEU A 76 -8.87 6.60 21.73
CA LEU A 76 -9.22 5.35 21.06
C LEU A 76 -10.45 5.52 20.16
N ILE A 77 -11.52 6.16 20.67
CA ILE A 77 -12.75 6.41 19.91
C ILE A 77 -12.47 7.34 18.72
N ALA A 78 -11.65 8.37 18.90
CA ALA A 78 -11.36 9.34 17.84
C ALA A 78 -10.47 8.77 16.73
N LYS A 79 -9.65 7.74 17.02
CA LYS A 79 -8.60 7.27 16.12
C LYS A 79 -8.80 5.86 15.57
N LEU A 80 -9.58 5.02 16.23
CA LEU A 80 -9.89 3.68 15.76
C LEU A 80 -11.25 3.70 15.05
N CYS A 81 -11.24 3.45 13.74
CA CYS A 81 -12.45 3.51 12.91
C CYS A 81 -12.77 2.14 12.31
N THR A 82 -14.04 1.93 11.96
CA THR A 82 -14.50 0.72 11.27
C THR A 82 -13.95 0.67 9.84
N LEU A 83 -13.49 -0.51 9.43
CA LEU A 83 -13.09 -0.80 8.06
C LEU A 83 -14.32 -0.97 7.14
N GLU A 84 -15.47 -1.29 7.73
CA GLU A 84 -16.68 -1.66 7.03
C GLU A 84 -17.33 -0.49 6.27
N PRO A 85 -18.08 -0.79 5.18
CA PRO A 85 -18.23 -2.12 4.56
C PRO A 85 -16.92 -2.55 3.86
N VAL A 86 -16.46 -3.77 4.14
CA VAL A 86 -15.19 -4.26 3.55
C VAL A 86 -15.40 -4.69 2.10
N ASP A 87 -16.59 -5.18 1.77
CA ASP A 87 -16.96 -5.67 0.43
C ASP A 87 -16.66 -4.63 -0.66
N GLY A 88 -16.97 -3.35 -0.44
CA GLY A 88 -16.68 -2.31 -1.43
C GLY A 88 -15.18 -2.08 -1.67
N LEU A 89 -14.33 -2.40 -0.70
CA LEU A 89 -12.87 -2.34 -0.84
C LEU A 89 -12.34 -3.64 -1.48
N GLU A 90 -12.87 -4.80 -1.06
CA GLU A 90 -12.58 -6.10 -1.65
C GLU A 90 -12.93 -6.12 -3.14
N ASP A 91 -14.13 -5.69 -3.52
CA ASP A 91 -14.58 -5.53 -4.90
C ASP A 91 -13.69 -4.57 -5.68
N LYS A 92 -13.31 -3.43 -5.09
CA LYS A 92 -12.46 -2.43 -5.74
C LYS A 92 -11.08 -3.01 -6.13
N TYR A 93 -10.53 -3.89 -5.29
CA TYR A 93 -9.22 -4.49 -5.50
C TYR A 93 -9.29 -5.93 -6.03
N ASN A 94 -10.49 -6.44 -6.32
CA ASN A 94 -10.76 -7.84 -6.65
C ASN A 94 -10.19 -8.83 -5.61
N VAL A 95 -10.15 -8.45 -4.33
CA VAL A 95 -9.62 -9.31 -3.27
C VAL A 95 -10.67 -10.33 -2.85
N LEU A 96 -10.25 -11.59 -2.73
CA LEU A 96 -11.07 -12.68 -2.19
C LEU A 96 -10.81 -12.88 -0.71
N ASP A 97 -9.54 -12.95 -0.30
CA ASP A 97 -9.16 -13.08 1.10
C ASP A 97 -7.70 -12.66 1.36
N PHE A 98 -7.41 -12.46 2.65
CA PHE A 98 -6.07 -12.25 3.17
C PHE A 98 -5.78 -13.29 4.24
N SER A 99 -4.56 -13.85 4.23
CA SER A 99 -4.14 -14.77 5.28
C SER A 99 -2.68 -14.64 5.68
N TYR A 100 -2.42 -14.87 6.97
CA TYR A 100 -1.08 -14.98 7.55
C TYR A 100 -1.02 -16.27 8.36
N ASN A 101 -0.06 -17.16 8.03
CA ASN A 101 0.02 -18.50 8.62
C ASN A 101 -1.33 -19.26 8.60
N ARG A 102 -2.07 -19.15 7.49
CA ARG A 102 -3.43 -19.73 7.28
C ARG A 102 -4.54 -19.14 8.16
N MET A 103 -4.27 -18.08 8.92
CA MET A 103 -5.29 -17.34 9.67
C MET A 103 -5.75 -16.13 8.85
N PRO A 104 -7.07 -15.86 8.76
CA PRO A 104 -7.57 -14.64 8.14
C PRO A 104 -6.99 -13.38 8.78
N CYS A 105 -6.55 -12.41 7.97
CA CYS A 105 -5.96 -11.18 8.47
C CYS A 105 -6.23 -9.96 7.56
N LYS A 106 -7.43 -9.38 7.67
CA LYS A 106 -7.82 -8.19 6.91
C LYS A 106 -6.94 -6.98 7.24
N GLY A 107 -6.61 -6.76 8.51
CA GLY A 107 -5.80 -5.61 8.91
C GLY A 107 -4.38 -5.63 8.32
N LEU A 108 -3.69 -6.77 8.47
CA LEU A 108 -2.37 -6.98 7.84
C LEU A 108 -2.47 -6.95 6.30
N GLY A 109 -3.50 -7.57 5.74
CA GLY A 109 -3.75 -7.61 4.30
C GLY A 109 -3.86 -6.24 3.67
N TRP A 110 -4.73 -5.38 4.20
CA TRP A 110 -4.92 -4.03 3.67
C TRP A 110 -3.70 -3.14 3.88
N ALA A 111 -2.97 -3.29 4.98
CA ALA A 111 -1.73 -2.58 5.20
C ALA A 111 -0.58 -2.99 4.27
N SER A 112 -0.66 -4.17 3.63
CA SER A 112 0.41 -4.70 2.79
C SER A 112 0.79 -3.80 1.61
N GLU A 113 2.03 -3.97 1.13
CA GLU A 113 2.60 -3.19 0.04
C GLU A 113 1.82 -3.30 -1.28
N ALA A 114 1.21 -4.45 -1.54
CA ALA A 114 0.41 -4.69 -2.75
C ALA A 114 -0.95 -3.98 -2.72
N MET A 115 -1.48 -3.71 -1.52
CA MET A 115 -2.78 -3.08 -1.32
C MET A 115 -2.60 -1.57 -1.10
N GLU A 116 -2.74 -1.09 0.13
CA GLU A 116 -2.67 0.34 0.44
C GLU A 116 -1.25 0.80 0.78
N ASN A 117 -0.29 -0.13 0.83
CA ASN A 117 1.12 0.09 1.16
C ASN A 117 1.29 0.94 2.42
N SER A 118 0.65 0.55 3.52
CA SER A 118 0.57 1.31 4.77
C SER A 118 1.26 0.58 5.92
N ILE A 119 0.83 0.85 7.15
CA ILE A 119 1.32 0.21 8.37
C ILE A 119 0.17 -0.53 9.05
N ALA A 120 0.47 -1.73 9.53
CA ALA A 120 -0.37 -2.46 10.47
C ALA A 120 0.06 -2.14 11.92
N LEU A 121 -0.88 -1.67 12.74
CA LEU A 121 -0.68 -1.43 14.16
C LEU A 121 -1.18 -2.66 14.94
N GLY A 122 -0.36 -3.18 15.85
CA GLY A 122 -0.75 -4.29 16.73
C GLY A 122 -0.54 -3.97 18.20
N PHE A 123 -1.12 -4.80 19.06
CA PHE A 123 -0.80 -4.81 20.48
C PHE A 123 0.59 -5.42 20.72
N LYS A 124 1.37 -4.79 21.61
CA LYS A 124 2.61 -5.39 22.10
C LYS A 124 2.29 -6.54 23.05
N GLN A 125 2.67 -7.74 22.65
CA GLN A 125 2.67 -8.93 23.49
C GLN A 125 3.98 -9.66 23.25
N GLU A 126 4.74 -9.90 24.32
CA GLU A 126 6.08 -10.49 24.23
C GLU A 126 6.06 -11.81 23.43
N GLY A 127 6.96 -11.93 22.46
CA GLY A 127 7.13 -13.13 21.64
C GLY A 127 6.02 -13.40 20.62
N VAL A 128 5.03 -12.50 20.48
CA VAL A 128 3.92 -12.69 19.51
C VAL A 128 4.06 -11.78 18.30
N TRP A 129 4.08 -10.47 18.54
CA TRP A 129 4.13 -9.45 17.49
C TRP A 129 5.15 -8.37 17.83
N ASP A 130 5.98 -8.02 16.85
CA ASP A 130 7.08 -7.08 17.00
C ASP A 130 7.08 -6.01 15.90
N ASP A 131 7.94 -5.01 16.08
CA ASP A 131 8.20 -3.96 15.09
C ASP A 131 9.05 -4.53 13.95
N LYS A 132 8.40 -5.16 12.97
CA LYS A 132 9.04 -5.77 11.80
C LYS A 132 8.06 -5.93 10.64
N SER A 133 8.55 -6.45 9.52
CA SER A 133 7.71 -6.79 8.38
C SER A 133 7.18 -8.23 8.47
N TYR A 134 5.96 -8.44 7.97
CA TYR A 134 5.31 -9.75 7.85
C TYR A 134 4.82 -9.98 6.43
N ASN A 135 5.03 -11.20 5.91
CA ASN A 135 4.56 -11.59 4.59
C ASN A 135 3.13 -12.11 4.66
N VAL A 136 2.21 -11.40 4.01
CA VAL A 136 0.78 -11.71 3.95
C VAL A 136 0.49 -12.38 2.61
N ASN A 137 -0.32 -13.44 2.63
CA ASN A 137 -0.86 -14.04 1.43
C ASN A 137 -2.15 -13.33 1.05
N ILE A 138 -2.28 -13.01 -0.24
CA ILE A 138 -3.41 -12.30 -0.80
C ILE A 138 -3.95 -13.13 -1.95
N ASN A 139 -5.21 -13.51 -1.85
CA ASN A 139 -5.95 -14.15 -2.94
C ASN A 139 -6.83 -13.09 -3.59
N LEU A 140 -6.75 -12.98 -4.91
CA LEU A 140 -7.46 -11.98 -5.69
C LEU A 140 -7.84 -12.53 -7.06
N LEU A 141 -8.81 -11.90 -7.72
CA LEU A 141 -9.12 -12.16 -9.13
C LEU A 141 -8.27 -11.28 -10.02
N ASP A 142 -7.65 -11.88 -11.02
CA ASP A 142 -6.97 -11.15 -12.08
C ASP A 142 -7.97 -10.47 -13.05
N GLU A 143 -7.45 -9.81 -14.06
CA GLU A 143 -8.25 -9.07 -15.04
C GLU A 143 -9.11 -9.96 -15.94
N ASP A 144 -8.80 -11.25 -16.02
CA ASP A 144 -9.54 -12.25 -16.79
C ASP A 144 -10.50 -13.03 -15.88
N GLY A 145 -10.59 -12.66 -14.59
CA GLY A 145 -11.45 -13.29 -13.59
C GLY A 145 -10.89 -14.59 -13.01
N ASN A 146 -9.61 -14.89 -13.23
CA ASN A 146 -8.97 -16.08 -12.67
C ASN A 146 -8.41 -15.78 -11.27
N GLU A 147 -8.49 -16.77 -10.38
CA GLU A 147 -7.86 -16.66 -9.06
C GLU A 147 -6.34 -16.61 -9.17
N GLN A 148 -5.75 -15.64 -8.49
CA GLN A 148 -4.32 -15.46 -8.36
C GLN A 148 -3.97 -15.30 -6.87
N SER A 149 -2.94 -16.02 -6.42
CA SER A 149 -2.32 -15.78 -5.12
C SER A 149 -1.01 -15.01 -5.29
N LEU A 150 -0.76 -14.07 -4.37
CA LEU A 150 0.54 -13.44 -4.22
C LEU A 150 0.90 -13.29 -2.74
N THR A 151 2.19 -13.13 -2.47
CA THR A 151 2.70 -12.77 -1.14
C THR A 151 3.15 -11.31 -1.18
N SER A 152 2.75 -10.54 -0.17
CA SER A 152 3.13 -9.12 -0.03
C SER A 152 3.61 -8.83 1.38
N GLU A 153 4.69 -8.05 1.46
CA GLU A 153 5.21 -7.57 2.74
C GLU A 153 4.24 -6.57 3.37
N CYS A 154 4.10 -6.59 4.69
CA CYS A 154 3.36 -5.63 5.49
C CYS A 154 4.23 -5.12 6.63
N LYS A 155 4.43 -3.80 6.69
CA LYS A 155 5.11 -3.13 7.81
C LYS A 155 4.22 -3.19 9.04
N HIS A 156 4.71 -3.77 10.13
CA HIS A 156 3.97 -3.91 11.37
C HIS A 156 4.68 -3.19 12.52
N VAL A 157 3.90 -2.49 13.34
CA VAL A 157 4.39 -1.75 14.51
C VAL A 157 3.52 -2.04 15.73
N THR A 158 4.16 -1.99 16.88
CA THR A 158 3.61 -2.21 18.23
C THR A 158 4.07 -1.15 19.22
N SER A 159 5.11 -0.37 18.87
CA SER A 159 5.71 0.64 19.73
C SER A 159 5.87 1.99 19.03
N SER A 160 6.07 3.06 19.82
CA SER A 160 6.37 4.39 19.31
C SER A 160 7.71 4.44 18.57
N ASP A 161 8.70 3.67 19.00
CA ASP A 161 9.99 3.55 18.31
C ASP A 161 9.85 2.84 16.97
N GLY A 162 9.02 1.78 16.92
CA GLY A 162 8.65 1.10 15.68
C GLY A 162 8.02 2.06 14.67
N ILE A 163 7.13 2.95 15.13
CA ILE A 163 6.52 4.00 14.29
C ILE A 163 7.55 5.03 13.85
N GLU A 164 8.42 5.48 14.75
CA GLU A 164 9.49 6.44 14.46
C GLU A 164 10.45 5.91 13.38
N ASN A 165 10.77 4.62 13.42
CA ASN A 165 11.57 3.95 12.38
C ASN A 165 10.90 3.96 10.99
N GLN A 166 9.58 4.18 10.92
CA GLN A 166 8.84 4.33 9.68
C GLN A 166 8.60 5.79 9.28
N ARG A 167 9.23 6.77 9.95
CA ARG A 167 9.04 8.21 9.71
C ARG A 167 9.20 8.57 8.24
N ASP A 168 10.31 8.22 7.61
CA ASP A 168 10.58 8.63 6.23
C ASP A 168 9.55 8.08 5.25
N PHE A 169 9.15 6.83 5.46
CA PHE A 169 8.07 6.19 4.70
C PHE A 169 6.73 6.90 4.89
N LEU A 170 6.35 7.21 6.13
CA LEU A 170 5.10 7.91 6.44
C LEU A 170 5.08 9.33 5.87
N LEU A 171 6.18 10.07 6.02
CA LEU A 171 6.31 11.43 5.49
C LEU A 171 6.32 11.45 3.95
N GLN A 172 6.97 10.46 3.30
CA GLN A 172 6.94 10.33 1.85
C GLN A 172 5.50 10.21 1.34
N LYS A 173 4.66 9.46 2.05
CA LYS A 173 3.25 9.30 1.68
C LYS A 173 2.43 10.59 1.78
N ILE A 174 2.76 11.49 2.70
CA ILE A 174 2.11 12.82 2.80
C ILE A 174 2.38 13.64 1.52
N HIS A 175 3.54 13.44 0.90
CA HIS A 175 3.97 14.19 -0.27
C HIS A 175 3.52 13.61 -1.61
N ILE A 176 2.77 12.50 -1.60
CA ILE A 176 2.18 11.91 -2.79
C ILE A 176 1.20 12.90 -3.41
N PRO A 177 1.33 13.20 -4.72
CA PRO A 177 0.37 14.07 -5.40
C PRO A 177 -1.07 13.57 -5.24
N THR A 178 -1.98 14.48 -4.94
CA THR A 178 -3.40 14.14 -4.70
C THR A 178 -4.17 13.85 -5.98
N ASN A 179 -3.65 14.27 -7.14
CA ASN A 179 -4.24 14.03 -8.45
C ASN A 179 -3.17 14.06 -9.55
N GLY A 180 -3.56 13.64 -10.74
CA GLY A 180 -2.72 13.56 -11.93
C GLY A 180 -2.09 14.89 -12.35
N LYS A 181 -2.84 16.00 -12.27
CA LYS A 181 -2.32 17.33 -12.63
C LYS A 181 -1.12 17.73 -11.76
N VAL A 182 -1.21 17.45 -10.46
CA VAL A 182 -0.12 17.74 -9.52
C VAL A 182 1.08 16.84 -9.79
N LEU A 183 0.85 15.56 -10.11
CA LEU A 183 1.92 14.62 -10.43
C LEU A 183 2.64 15.01 -11.73
N VAL A 184 1.92 15.38 -12.78
CA VAL A 184 2.48 15.88 -14.05
C VAL A 184 3.36 17.10 -13.83
N LYS A 185 2.90 18.10 -13.07
CA LYS A 185 3.70 19.30 -12.77
C LYS A 185 4.99 19.01 -12.00
N ARG A 186 5.06 17.89 -11.30
CA ARG A 186 6.20 17.49 -10.46
C ARG A 186 7.04 16.38 -11.09
N SER A 187 6.62 15.78 -12.20
CA SER A 187 7.19 14.53 -12.71
C SER A 187 8.66 14.66 -13.05
N GLU A 188 9.08 15.76 -13.67
CA GLU A 188 10.50 15.99 -14.02
C GLU A 188 11.40 16.05 -12.78
N LYS A 189 10.92 16.67 -11.70
CA LYS A 189 11.67 16.76 -10.43
C LYS A 189 11.65 15.44 -9.67
N LEU A 190 10.55 14.71 -9.72
CA LEU A 190 10.36 13.46 -8.97
C LEU A 190 11.05 12.27 -9.65
N PHE A 191 11.17 12.29 -10.98
CA PHE A 191 11.62 11.16 -11.78
C PHE A 191 12.66 11.59 -12.83
N PRO A 192 13.86 12.01 -12.42
CA PRO A 192 14.88 12.53 -13.32
C PRO A 192 15.40 11.52 -14.36
N HIS A 193 15.23 10.21 -14.14
CA HIS A 193 15.61 9.14 -15.08
C HIS A 193 14.42 8.63 -15.92
N LEU A 194 13.24 9.24 -15.76
CA LEU A 194 12.08 8.95 -16.61
C LEU A 194 11.88 10.04 -17.66
N ARG A 195 11.56 9.64 -18.89
CA ARG A 195 11.19 10.54 -19.99
C ARG A 195 9.78 10.22 -20.44
N PHE A 196 8.85 11.15 -20.24
CA PHE A 196 7.45 10.92 -20.55
C PHE A 196 7.12 11.39 -21.96
N ALA A 197 6.37 10.58 -22.72
CA ALA A 197 5.71 11.04 -23.92
C ALA A 197 4.58 12.01 -23.59
N LYS A 198 4.26 12.92 -24.52
CA LYS A 198 3.14 13.86 -24.38
C LYS A 198 1.82 13.14 -24.10
N GLN A 199 1.60 11.98 -24.73
CA GLN A 199 0.46 11.11 -24.47
C GLN A 199 0.39 10.68 -23.00
N ALA A 200 1.47 10.12 -22.46
CA ALA A 200 1.50 9.63 -21.07
C ALA A 200 1.18 10.74 -20.07
N LEU A 201 1.73 11.95 -20.27
CA LEU A 201 1.43 13.11 -19.44
C LEU A 201 -0.05 13.54 -19.56
N ASN A 202 -0.60 13.55 -20.77
CA ASN A 202 -2.00 13.88 -20.99
C ASN A 202 -2.96 12.86 -20.35
N GLN A 203 -2.60 11.58 -20.35
CA GLN A 203 -3.37 10.54 -19.68
C GLN A 203 -3.30 10.72 -18.17
N LEU A 204 -2.09 10.94 -17.64
CA LEU A 204 -1.88 11.17 -16.22
C LEU A 204 -2.66 12.40 -15.72
N ASP A 205 -2.64 13.53 -16.43
CA ASP A 205 -3.34 14.78 -16.08
C ASP A 205 -4.85 14.58 -15.84
N LYS A 206 -5.46 13.61 -16.52
CA LYS A 206 -6.90 13.33 -16.45
C LYS A 206 -7.30 12.54 -15.19
N ILE A 207 -6.38 11.85 -14.54
CA ILE A 207 -6.69 10.97 -13.41
C ILE A 207 -6.94 11.80 -12.14
N ARG A 208 -8.11 11.60 -11.52
CA ARG A 208 -8.56 12.33 -10.33
C ARG A 208 -8.60 11.49 -9.07
N ASP A 209 -8.72 10.18 -9.21
CA ASP A 209 -8.75 9.25 -8.08
C ASP A 209 -7.37 9.22 -7.41
N SER A 210 -7.31 9.61 -6.13
CA SER A 210 -6.06 9.68 -5.37
C SER A 210 -5.45 8.31 -5.10
N VAL A 211 -6.26 7.25 -5.02
CA VAL A 211 -5.78 5.88 -4.86
C VAL A 211 -5.08 5.44 -6.13
N ILE A 212 -5.69 5.65 -7.30
CA ILE A 212 -5.04 5.34 -8.58
C ILE A 212 -3.73 6.12 -8.75
N ILE A 213 -3.73 7.42 -8.40
CA ILE A 213 -2.52 8.25 -8.47
C ILE A 213 -1.42 7.76 -7.53
N GLN A 214 -1.77 7.36 -6.31
CA GLN A 214 -0.80 6.78 -5.38
C GLN A 214 -0.18 5.51 -5.97
N GLN A 215 -1.00 4.65 -6.58
CA GLN A 215 -0.54 3.40 -7.17
C GLN A 215 0.40 3.68 -8.35
N ILE A 216 0.05 4.59 -9.26
CA ILE A 216 0.92 5.06 -10.35
C ILE A 216 2.22 5.65 -9.81
N TYR A 217 2.14 6.54 -8.80
CA TYR A 217 3.31 7.18 -8.20
C TYR A 217 4.32 6.15 -7.69
N TRP A 218 3.85 5.09 -7.02
CA TRP A 218 4.72 4.02 -6.55
C TRP A 218 5.41 3.24 -7.67
N ARG A 219 4.70 2.94 -8.77
CA ARG A 219 5.33 2.26 -9.91
C ARG A 219 6.34 3.17 -10.58
N LEU A 220 6.03 4.46 -10.74
CA LEU A 220 6.98 5.43 -11.30
C LEU A 220 8.23 5.59 -10.41
N LEU A 221 8.09 5.60 -9.08
CA LEU A 221 9.25 5.57 -8.18
C LEU A 221 10.09 4.30 -8.33
N ASP A 222 9.45 3.15 -8.50
CA ASP A 222 10.18 1.89 -8.71
C ASP A 222 10.90 1.89 -10.08
N LEU A 223 10.23 2.37 -11.14
CA LEU A 223 10.84 2.54 -12.45
C LEU A 223 12.03 3.50 -12.39
N GLU A 224 11.87 4.65 -11.71
CA GLU A 224 12.93 5.64 -11.48
C GLU A 224 14.14 5.02 -10.76
N ARG A 225 13.89 4.28 -9.67
CA ARG A 225 14.92 3.57 -8.92
C ARG A 225 15.65 2.56 -9.82
N VAL A 226 14.93 1.77 -10.61
CA VAL A 226 15.57 0.79 -11.51
C VAL A 226 16.38 1.52 -12.57
N ALA A 227 15.81 2.51 -13.26
CA ALA A 227 16.49 3.29 -14.31
C ALA A 227 17.81 3.88 -13.81
N ALA A 228 17.79 4.56 -12.64
CA ALA A 228 18.97 5.16 -12.02
C ALA A 228 20.11 4.16 -11.70
N ASN A 229 19.77 2.87 -11.54
CA ASN A 229 20.71 1.79 -11.20
C ASN A 229 20.87 0.75 -12.33
N SER A 230 20.47 1.10 -13.56
CA SER A 230 20.48 0.17 -14.68
C SER A 230 21.82 0.17 -15.41
N ASN A 231 22.77 -0.62 -14.93
CA ASN A 231 24.09 -0.82 -15.57
C ASN A 231 24.16 -2.16 -16.33
N LEU A 232 23.09 -2.96 -16.21
CA LEU A 232 22.96 -4.34 -16.69
C LEU A 232 21.58 -4.51 -17.31
N PRO A 233 21.37 -5.53 -18.16
CA PRO A 233 20.08 -5.79 -18.82
C PRO A 233 18.89 -5.72 -17.86
N ILE A 234 17.78 -5.15 -18.33
CA ILE A 234 16.55 -5.09 -17.52
C ILE A 234 15.93 -6.48 -17.45
N LEU A 235 15.66 -6.94 -16.23
CA LEU A 235 15.02 -8.20 -15.92
C LEU A 235 13.84 -7.94 -14.97
N PRO A 236 12.73 -8.72 -15.06
CA PRO A 236 11.55 -8.53 -14.20
C PRO A 236 11.85 -8.50 -12.70
N GLU A 237 12.84 -9.28 -12.24
CA GLU A 237 13.20 -9.45 -10.82
C GLU A 237 13.82 -8.18 -10.22
N LYS A 238 14.24 -7.23 -11.05
CA LYS A 238 14.75 -5.93 -10.58
C LYS A 238 13.64 -5.02 -10.08
N PHE A 239 12.39 -5.27 -10.47
CA PHE A 239 11.25 -4.44 -10.10
C PHE A 239 10.58 -4.97 -8.84
N LYS A 240 10.12 -4.04 -8.00
CA LYS A 240 9.32 -4.34 -6.82
C LYS A 240 7.89 -4.74 -7.21
N TYR A 241 7.34 -4.09 -8.23
CA TYR A 241 5.99 -4.37 -8.73
C TYR A 241 6.04 -5.27 -9.96
N LYS A 242 4.97 -6.05 -10.19
CA LYS A 242 4.83 -6.95 -11.34
C LYS A 242 5.01 -6.16 -12.65
N THR A 243 6.21 -6.30 -13.21
CA THR A 243 6.69 -5.52 -14.35
C THR A 243 7.39 -6.45 -15.32
N THR A 244 6.84 -6.57 -16.52
CA THR A 244 7.25 -7.56 -17.51
C THR A 244 7.17 -6.98 -18.92
N PRO A 245 7.94 -7.50 -19.89
CA PRO A 245 7.67 -7.21 -21.28
C PRO A 245 6.33 -7.81 -21.73
N GLU A 246 5.70 -7.18 -22.71
CA GLU A 246 4.62 -7.76 -23.50
C GLU A 246 5.10 -8.97 -24.31
N SER A 247 4.18 -9.83 -24.71
CA SER A 247 4.48 -10.93 -25.62
C SER A 247 5.00 -10.41 -26.96
N GLU A 248 5.72 -11.25 -27.73
CA GLU A 248 6.23 -10.86 -29.05
C GLU A 248 5.12 -10.37 -29.98
N GLN A 249 3.92 -10.97 -29.89
CA GLN A 249 2.78 -10.57 -30.70
C GLN A 249 2.23 -9.20 -30.26
N ARG A 250 1.99 -9.01 -28.95
CA ARG A 250 1.45 -7.74 -28.41
C ARG A 250 2.44 -6.58 -28.56
N SER A 251 3.75 -6.84 -28.49
CA SER A 251 4.76 -5.79 -28.67
C SER A 251 4.75 -5.14 -30.07
N ARG A 252 4.09 -5.77 -31.06
CA ARG A 252 3.93 -5.24 -32.43
C ARG A 252 2.74 -4.29 -32.59
N LEU A 253 1.89 -4.17 -31.57
CA LEU A 253 0.73 -3.29 -31.59
C LEU A 253 1.13 -1.84 -31.90
N PRO A 254 0.48 -1.17 -32.87
CA PRO A 254 0.77 0.23 -33.21
C PRO A 254 0.68 1.18 -32.01
N GLN A 255 -0.22 0.89 -31.07
CA GLN A 255 -0.45 1.68 -29.86
C GLN A 255 0.75 1.69 -28.90
N LEU A 256 1.68 0.74 -29.03
CA LEU A 256 2.92 0.68 -28.25
C LEU A 256 4.08 1.42 -28.93
N LYS A 257 3.91 1.86 -30.18
CA LYS A 257 4.91 2.67 -30.90
C LYS A 257 4.65 4.14 -30.62
N ILE A 258 5.43 4.73 -29.72
CA ILE A 258 5.19 6.06 -29.19
C ILE A 258 6.29 7.02 -29.66
N LEU A 259 5.88 8.17 -30.20
CA LEU A 259 6.77 9.27 -30.55
C LEU A 259 7.12 10.10 -29.31
N PHE A 260 8.41 10.31 -29.08
CA PHE A 260 8.93 11.13 -27.99
C PHE A 260 9.37 12.52 -28.49
N ALA A 261 9.65 13.42 -27.53
CA ALA A 261 10.00 14.81 -27.83
C ALA A 261 11.35 14.97 -28.57
N ASP A 262 12.20 13.95 -28.52
CA ASP A 262 13.44 13.87 -29.30
C ASP A 262 13.23 13.47 -30.77
N GLY A 263 11.98 13.23 -31.17
CA GLY A 263 11.61 12.83 -32.53
C GLY A 263 11.75 11.33 -32.80
N GLU A 264 12.24 10.55 -31.84
CA GLU A 264 12.36 9.10 -31.99
C GLU A 264 11.06 8.39 -31.61
N THR A 265 10.67 7.42 -32.43
CA THR A 265 9.58 6.50 -32.11
C THR A 265 10.16 5.27 -31.41
N ARG A 266 9.65 4.97 -30.22
CA ARG A 266 10.10 3.82 -29.42
C ARG A 266 8.96 2.85 -29.18
N THR A 267 9.28 1.56 -29.12
CA THR A 267 8.32 0.51 -28.76
C THR A 267 8.29 0.35 -27.25
N CYS A 268 7.25 0.86 -26.60
CA CYS A 268 7.04 0.73 -25.16
C CYS A 268 6.45 -0.64 -24.80
N SER A 269 7.23 -1.71 -25.02
CA SER A 269 6.80 -3.09 -24.80
C SER A 269 6.82 -3.52 -23.34
N TRP A 270 7.59 -2.87 -22.47
CA TRP A 270 7.54 -3.16 -21.03
C TRP A 270 6.31 -2.55 -20.41
N HIS A 271 5.72 -3.23 -19.43
CA HIS A 271 4.61 -2.68 -18.65
C HIS A 271 4.74 -2.99 -17.17
N SER A 272 4.44 -2.01 -16.33
CA SER A 272 4.24 -2.19 -14.89
C SER A 272 2.74 -2.18 -14.57
N ARG A 273 2.27 -3.17 -13.81
CA ARG A 273 0.86 -3.30 -13.43
C ARG A 273 0.53 -2.49 -12.19
N PHE A 274 -0.65 -1.88 -12.16
CA PHE A 274 -1.19 -1.29 -10.95
C PHE A 274 -2.68 -1.60 -10.81
N THR A 275 -3.10 -1.76 -9.56
CA THR A 275 -4.49 -1.94 -9.12
C THR A 275 -4.89 -0.71 -8.31
N PRO A 276 -6.19 -0.39 -8.15
CA PRO A 276 -7.37 -1.12 -8.63
C PRO A 276 -7.53 -1.12 -10.17
N GLY A 277 -8.20 -2.14 -10.70
CA GLY A 277 -8.41 -2.33 -12.14
C GLY A 277 -7.21 -2.87 -12.93
N ALA A 278 -7.35 -2.93 -14.25
CA ALA A 278 -6.34 -3.44 -15.18
C ALA A 278 -5.30 -2.37 -15.58
N GLY A 279 -4.81 -1.58 -14.62
CA GLY A 279 -3.91 -0.46 -14.87
C GLY A 279 -2.52 -0.88 -15.38
N ARG A 280 -1.97 -0.13 -16.34
CA ARG A 280 -0.67 -0.33 -16.98
C ARG A 280 0.10 0.97 -17.16
N ILE A 281 1.38 0.94 -16.84
CA ILE A 281 2.37 1.93 -17.26
C ILE A 281 3.26 1.27 -18.30
N HIS A 282 3.13 1.63 -19.57
CA HIS A 282 4.02 1.12 -20.62
C HIS A 282 5.25 2.00 -20.80
N PHE A 283 6.40 1.36 -20.92
CA PHE A 283 7.69 2.03 -21.06
C PHE A 283 8.69 1.24 -21.93
N CYS A 284 9.79 1.90 -22.28
CA CYS A 284 10.92 1.35 -23.01
C CYS A 284 12.21 1.70 -22.26
N PRO A 285 12.95 0.72 -21.74
CA PRO A 285 14.28 0.95 -21.18
C PRO A 285 15.29 1.40 -22.23
N ASP A 286 16.17 2.33 -21.85
CA ASP A 286 17.41 2.68 -22.56
C ASP A 286 18.53 2.59 -21.52
N GLU A 287 19.07 1.37 -21.37
CA GLU A 287 20.08 1.05 -20.35
C GLU A 287 21.36 1.86 -20.50
N PRO A 288 21.92 2.07 -21.72
CA PRO A 288 23.11 2.91 -21.88
C PRO A 288 22.93 4.34 -21.37
N LYS A 289 21.71 4.89 -21.44
CA LYS A 289 21.38 6.23 -20.92
C LYS A 289 20.83 6.22 -19.50
N GLN A 290 20.72 5.07 -18.85
CA GLN A 290 20.06 4.90 -17.55
C GLN A 290 18.69 5.60 -17.51
N THR A 291 17.95 5.53 -18.61
CA THR A 291 16.73 6.32 -18.83
C THR A 291 15.61 5.40 -19.28
N PHE A 292 14.43 5.52 -18.68
CA PHE A 292 13.24 4.81 -19.14
C PHE A 292 12.27 5.78 -19.82
N TYR A 293 11.81 5.42 -21.01
CA TYR A 293 10.86 6.19 -21.80
C TYR A 293 9.44 5.70 -21.54
N VAL A 294 8.63 6.50 -20.83
CA VAL A 294 7.25 6.19 -20.45
C VAL A 294 6.29 6.68 -21.54
N GLY A 295 5.65 5.73 -22.24
CA GLY A 295 4.83 6.02 -23.41
C GLY A 295 3.33 6.05 -23.15
N TYR A 296 2.85 5.31 -22.15
CA TYR A 296 1.42 5.18 -21.85
C TYR A 296 1.18 4.95 -20.35
N ILE A 297 0.15 5.59 -19.82
CA ILE A 297 -0.36 5.36 -18.46
C ILE A 297 -1.88 5.29 -18.55
N GLY A 298 -2.47 4.16 -18.17
CA GLY A 298 -3.91 3.99 -18.27
C GLY A 298 -4.34 2.55 -18.05
N GLU A 299 -5.52 2.19 -18.55
CA GLU A 299 -6.00 0.81 -18.55
C GLU A 299 -5.24 -0.06 -19.55
N LYS A 300 -5.33 -1.37 -19.42
CA LYS A 300 -4.77 -2.33 -20.37
C LYS A 300 -5.25 -1.97 -21.78
N ILE A 301 -4.30 -1.82 -22.69
CA ILE A 301 -4.61 -1.68 -24.12
C ILE A 301 -5.23 -3.01 -24.57
N GLY A 302 -6.49 -2.92 -25.02
CA GLY A 302 -7.23 -4.04 -25.58
C GLY A 302 -6.54 -4.64 -26.79
N ASP A 303 -6.86 -5.90 -27.08
CA ASP A 303 -6.36 -6.60 -28.27
C ASP A 303 -6.94 -6.03 -29.57
#